data_AF-A0A3M0WNB5-F1
#
_entry.id   AF-A0A3M0WNB5-F1
#
_cell.length_a   1.000
_cell.length_b   1.000
_cell.length_c   1.000
_cell.angle_alpha   90.00
_cell.angle_beta   90.00
_cell.angle_gamma   90.00
#
_symmetry.space_group_name_H-M   'P 1'
#
loop_
_entity.id
_entity.type
_entity.pdbx_description
1 polymer ?
#
loop_
_entity_poly.entity_id
_entity_poly.type
_entity_poly.pdbx_seq_one_letter_code
_entity_poly.pdbx_strand_id
1 'polypeptide(L)'
;KDEFGDYDFETPQALDLELINEHLQKLAAGEEVKIPYYDFKEGKRTLDVTPLKLLQNEILLIDSLHGLYPKMSESIPDSQKFKLYLEPLLQMKGNDGKYIRWTDIRLIRRMLRDSVHRAYNPKQTLEHWHYVRASELRHIIPYNQFADYIINSAMPYELPLYAHRMLELFKEWEKEFEGDPLKVDAYTRASRLAKVLSSITPIEDDSPVPKDSVLREFIGGSIFEY
;
A
#
# COMPACT_ATOMS: atom_id res chain seq x y z
N LYS A 1 18.22 10.92 1.85
CA LYS A 1 18.30 11.32 0.43
C LYS A 1 18.94 10.18 -0.34
N ASP A 2 18.39 9.82 -1.48
CA ASP A 2 18.91 8.74 -2.34
C ASP A 2 20.15 9.19 -3.12
N GLU A 3 20.64 8.32 -4.01
CA GLU A 3 21.80 8.55 -4.87
C GLU A 3 21.62 9.68 -5.90
N PHE A 4 20.40 10.22 -6.03
CA PHE A 4 20.04 11.33 -6.92
C PHE A 4 19.72 12.63 -6.16
N GLY A 5 19.78 12.61 -4.83
CA GLY A 5 19.53 13.77 -3.98
C GLY A 5 18.07 13.95 -3.57
N ASP A 6 17.19 13.02 -3.94
CA ASP A 6 15.77 13.03 -3.59
C ASP A 6 15.55 12.43 -2.20
N TYR A 7 14.54 12.93 -1.48
CA TYR A 7 14.21 12.38 -0.16
C TYR A 7 13.54 11.01 -0.32
N ASP A 8 14.25 9.94 0.06
CA ASP A 8 13.67 8.61 0.20
C ASP A 8 12.84 8.55 1.50
N PHE A 9 11.52 8.71 1.35
CA PHE A 9 10.55 8.57 2.44
C PHE A 9 10.04 7.13 2.60
N GLU A 10 10.48 6.20 1.76
CA GLU A 10 10.00 4.82 1.72
C GLU A 10 10.90 3.89 2.55
N THR A 11 11.86 4.44 3.31
CA THR A 11 12.74 3.69 4.21
C THR A 11 12.31 3.81 5.68
N PRO A 12 12.45 2.76 6.50
CA PRO A 12 12.21 2.84 7.94
C PRO A 12 13.03 3.93 8.64
N GLN A 13 14.20 4.32 8.09
CA GLN A 13 15.03 5.38 8.65
C GLN A 13 14.46 6.79 8.44
N ALA A 14 13.42 6.95 7.62
CA ALA A 14 12.69 8.20 7.52
C ALA A 14 11.76 8.44 8.74
N LEU A 15 11.50 7.39 9.52
CA LEU A 15 10.76 7.47 10.78
C LEU A 15 11.69 7.85 11.93
N ASP A 16 11.15 8.59 12.89
CA ASP A 16 11.82 8.89 14.16
C ASP A 16 11.64 7.71 15.12
N LEU A 17 12.41 6.65 14.87
CA LEU A 17 12.31 5.39 15.60
C LEU A 17 12.59 5.57 17.10
N GLU A 18 13.47 6.50 17.48
CA GLU A 18 13.77 6.80 18.88
C GLU A 18 12.52 7.37 19.57
N LEU A 19 11.88 8.39 18.99
CA LEU A 19 10.66 8.97 19.53
C LEU A 19 9.50 7.97 19.57
N ILE A 20 9.35 7.14 18.53
CA ILE A 20 8.33 6.08 18.49
C ILE A 20 8.54 5.13 19.68
N ASN A 21 9.75 4.62 19.88
CA ASN A 21 10.03 3.67 20.96
C ASN A 21 9.86 4.29 22.36
N GLU A 22 10.21 5.57 22.54
CA GLU A 22 9.94 6.32 23.77
C GLU A 22 8.43 6.40 24.03
N HIS A 23 7.65 6.78 23.02
CA HIS A 23 6.20 6.89 23.15
C HIS A 23 5.54 5.55 23.44
N LEU A 24 5.99 4.47 22.77
CA LEU A 24 5.47 3.13 23.02
C LEU A 24 5.69 2.70 24.48
N GLN A 25 6.88 2.94 25.04
CA GLN A 25 7.15 2.61 26.45
C GLN A 25 6.25 3.38 27.42
N LYS A 26 6.10 4.69 27.20
CA LYS A 26 5.23 5.54 28.02
C LYS A 26 3.77 5.08 27.93
N LEU A 27 3.27 4.83 26.72
CA LEU A 27 1.91 4.32 26.51
C LEU A 27 1.70 2.95 27.17
N ALA A 28 2.66 2.04 27.05
CA ALA A 28 2.59 0.72 27.70
C ALA A 28 2.63 0.82 29.24
N ALA A 29 3.25 1.87 29.79
CA ALA A 29 3.23 2.20 31.22
C ALA A 29 1.94 2.94 31.66
N GLY A 30 1.02 3.23 30.74
CA GLY A 30 -0.20 3.99 31.01
C GLY A 30 0.03 5.49 31.18
N GLU A 31 1.17 6.01 30.71
CA GLU A 31 1.48 7.44 30.68
C GLU A 31 0.87 8.13 29.45
N GLU A 32 0.66 9.43 29.55
CA GLU A 32 0.23 10.26 28.41
C GLU A 32 1.45 10.70 27.61
N VAL A 33 1.35 10.63 26.28
CA VAL A 33 2.33 11.15 25.32
C VAL A 33 1.69 12.20 24.45
N LYS A 34 2.51 13.01 23.76
CA LYS A 34 2.02 13.98 22.78
C LYS A 34 2.54 13.63 21.39
N ILE A 35 1.68 13.03 20.59
CA ILE A 35 2.02 12.57 19.23
C ILE A 35 2.32 13.79 18.35
N PRO A 36 3.42 13.76 17.57
CA PRO A 36 3.72 14.81 16.62
C PRO A 36 2.70 14.82 15.47
N TYR A 37 2.41 16.01 14.96
CA TYR A 37 1.64 16.19 13.75
C TYR A 37 2.57 16.40 12.55
N TYR A 38 2.30 15.72 11.44
CA TYR A 38 3.00 15.92 10.18
C TYR A 38 2.07 16.55 9.14
N ASP A 39 2.44 17.74 8.66
CA ASP A 39 1.72 18.42 7.60
C ASP A 39 2.24 17.96 6.24
N PHE A 40 1.43 17.18 5.51
CA PHE A 40 1.79 16.69 4.18
C PHE A 40 1.84 17.77 3.09
N LYS A 41 1.19 18.92 3.30
CA LYS A 41 1.23 20.05 2.35
C LYS A 41 2.52 20.84 2.52
N GLU A 42 2.94 21.08 3.75
CA GLU A 42 4.19 21.81 4.06
C GLU A 42 5.43 20.89 4.12
N GLY A 43 5.23 19.58 4.25
CA GLY A 43 6.30 18.62 4.49
C GLY A 43 6.99 18.79 5.84
N LYS A 44 6.30 19.33 6.84
CA LYS A 44 6.87 19.71 8.14
C LYS A 44 6.24 18.97 9.30
N ARG A 45 7.06 18.68 10.31
CA ARG A 45 6.65 18.07 11.57
C ARG A 45 6.55 19.13 12.67
N THR A 46 5.45 19.08 13.41
CA THR A 46 5.26 19.82 14.67
C THR A 46 5.23 18.82 15.82
N LEU A 47 6.10 18.99 16.80
CA LEU A 47 6.17 18.13 17.99
C LEU A 47 5.07 18.49 19.00
N ASP A 48 4.80 17.55 19.92
CA ASP A 48 3.97 17.76 21.11
C ASP A 48 2.54 18.24 20.86
N VAL A 49 1.86 17.69 19.84
CA VAL A 49 0.56 18.19 19.38
C VAL A 49 -0.61 17.43 19.99
N THR A 50 -0.74 16.13 19.68
CA THR A 50 -1.96 15.38 19.99
C THR A 50 -1.75 14.52 21.24
N PRO A 51 -2.43 14.80 22.37
CA PRO A 51 -2.31 13.95 23.55
C PRO A 51 -2.90 12.56 23.26
N LEU A 52 -2.18 11.51 23.63
CA LEU A 52 -2.63 10.13 23.59
C LEU A 52 -2.26 9.44 24.90
N LYS A 53 -3.21 8.70 25.47
CA LYS A 53 -3.00 7.86 26.64
C LYS A 53 -3.74 6.56 26.42
N LEU A 54 -3.07 5.43 26.66
CA LEU A 54 -3.69 4.11 26.56
C LEU A 54 -4.38 3.77 27.88
N LEU A 55 -5.69 3.55 27.85
CA LEU A 55 -6.44 3.16 29.05
C LEU A 55 -6.41 1.65 29.27
N GLN A 56 -6.85 1.23 30.46
CA GLN A 56 -6.97 -0.18 30.77
C GLN A 56 -7.91 -0.89 29.79
N ASN A 57 -7.48 -2.03 29.25
CA ASN A 57 -8.19 -2.83 28.25
C ASN A 57 -8.33 -2.19 26.85
N GLU A 58 -7.57 -1.12 26.55
CA GLU A 58 -7.45 -0.61 25.19
C GLU A 58 -6.30 -1.25 24.44
N ILE A 59 -6.38 -1.24 23.10
CA ILE A 59 -5.34 -1.72 22.20
C ILE A 59 -4.82 -0.53 21.41
N LEU A 60 -3.50 -0.36 21.37
CA LEU A 60 -2.86 0.57 20.45
C LEU A 60 -2.75 -0.07 19.07
N LEU A 61 -3.48 0.45 18.09
CA LEU A 61 -3.35 0.07 16.69
C LEU A 61 -2.35 1.01 16.00
N ILE A 62 -1.32 0.43 15.38
CA ILE A 62 -0.32 1.17 14.59
C ILE A 62 -0.41 0.69 13.14
N ASP A 63 -0.91 1.55 12.26
CA ASP A 63 -0.85 1.33 10.82
C ASP A 63 0.43 1.96 10.27
N SER A 64 1.28 1.14 9.65
CA SER A 64 2.57 1.57 9.11
C SER A 64 3.08 0.61 8.04
N LEU A 65 3.65 1.17 6.96
CA LEU A 65 4.41 0.42 5.96
C LEU A 65 5.58 -0.37 6.57
N HIS A 66 6.13 0.10 7.69
CA HIS A 66 7.28 -0.49 8.38
C HIS A 66 6.92 -1.08 9.74
N GLY A 67 5.64 -1.40 9.99
CA GLY A 67 5.18 -1.94 11.28
C GLY A 67 5.92 -3.20 11.73
N LEU A 68 6.37 -4.03 10.77
CA LEU A 68 7.12 -5.26 11.03
C LEU A 68 8.65 -5.08 11.10
N TYR A 69 9.14 -3.86 10.87
CA TYR A 69 10.56 -3.57 10.99
C TYR A 69 10.99 -3.67 12.46
N PRO A 70 12.01 -4.48 12.83
CA PRO A 70 12.30 -4.79 14.23
C PRO A 70 12.47 -3.55 15.13
N LYS A 71 13.14 -2.51 14.63
CA LYS A 71 13.36 -1.27 15.39
C LYS A 71 12.12 -0.41 15.57
N MET A 72 11.03 -0.67 14.85
CA MET A 72 9.77 0.09 14.97
C MET A 72 9.15 -0.04 16.36
N SER A 73 9.35 -1.18 17.03
CA SER A 73 8.77 -1.47 18.35
C SER A 73 9.73 -2.26 19.24
N GLU A 74 11.03 -2.04 19.09
CA GLU A 74 12.06 -2.78 19.84
C GLU A 74 11.98 -2.57 21.36
N SER A 75 11.42 -1.44 21.79
CA SER A 75 11.24 -1.10 23.20
C SER A 75 10.13 -1.86 23.92
N ILE A 76 9.26 -2.55 23.16
CA ILE A 76 8.14 -3.33 23.68
C ILE A 76 8.50 -4.82 23.64
N PRO A 77 8.18 -5.62 24.67
CA PRO A 77 8.35 -7.07 24.63
C PRO A 77 7.46 -7.73 23.57
N ASP A 78 7.96 -8.75 22.87
CA ASP A 78 7.17 -9.44 21.84
C ASP A 78 5.87 -10.08 22.38
N SER A 79 5.83 -10.46 23.67
CA SER A 79 4.61 -10.97 24.32
C SER A 79 3.47 -9.95 24.43
N GLN A 80 3.75 -8.67 24.20
CA GLN A 80 2.76 -7.58 24.20
C GLN A 80 2.40 -7.12 22.78
N LYS A 81 2.95 -7.77 21.75
CA LYS A 81 2.74 -7.42 20.35
C LYS A 81 1.85 -8.45 19.67
N PHE A 82 1.07 -7.97 18.72
CA PHE A 82 0.44 -8.81 17.72
C PHE A 82 0.65 -8.16 16.35
N LYS A 83 1.30 -8.88 15.45
CA LYS A 83 1.84 -8.37 14.20
C LYS A 83 1.00 -8.86 13.03
N LEU A 84 0.36 -7.91 12.34
CA LEU A 84 -0.45 -8.18 11.15
C LEU A 84 0.31 -7.82 9.87
N TYR A 85 0.19 -8.67 8.85
CA TYR A 85 0.64 -8.37 7.49
C TYR A 85 -0.54 -8.48 6.52
N LEU A 86 -0.81 -7.41 5.77
CA LEU A 86 -1.91 -7.34 4.81
C LEU A 86 -1.36 -7.41 3.39
N GLU A 87 -1.89 -8.32 2.57
CA GLU A 87 -1.45 -8.46 1.19
C GLU A 87 -2.58 -9.04 0.31
N PRO A 88 -2.88 -8.47 -0.88
CA PRO A 88 -3.81 -9.08 -1.82
C PRO A 88 -3.19 -10.30 -2.53
N LEU A 89 -3.03 -11.40 -1.80
CA LEU A 89 -2.53 -12.70 -2.26
C LEU A 89 -3.56 -13.42 -3.14
N LEU A 90 -3.84 -12.88 -4.31
CA LEU A 90 -4.80 -13.47 -5.25
C LEU A 90 -4.29 -14.82 -5.77
N GLN A 91 -5.05 -15.89 -5.55
CA GLN A 91 -4.71 -17.25 -5.97
C GLN A 91 -5.33 -17.65 -7.31
N MET A 92 -5.48 -16.69 -8.23
CA MET A 92 -5.99 -16.95 -9.59
C MET A 92 -4.84 -17.13 -10.58
N LYS A 93 -5.05 -18.01 -11.56
CA LYS A 93 -4.14 -18.21 -12.69
C LYS A 93 -4.71 -17.56 -13.94
N GLY A 94 -3.84 -16.97 -14.75
CA GLY A 94 -4.20 -16.54 -16.10
C GLY A 94 -4.29 -17.72 -17.06
N ASN A 95 -4.68 -17.43 -18.31
CA ASN A 95 -4.75 -18.42 -19.39
C ASN A 95 -3.41 -19.12 -19.70
N ASP A 96 -2.29 -18.53 -19.29
CA ASP A 96 -0.96 -19.12 -19.41
C ASP A 96 -0.58 -20.05 -18.25
N GLY A 97 -1.52 -20.34 -17.35
CA GLY A 97 -1.32 -21.21 -16.19
C GLY A 97 -0.47 -20.60 -15.07
N LYS A 98 -0.02 -19.34 -15.21
CA LYS A 98 0.76 -18.64 -14.19
C LYS A 98 -0.16 -17.90 -13.24
N TYR A 99 0.24 -17.82 -11.98
CA TYR A 99 -0.47 -16.99 -11.01
C TYR A 99 -0.40 -15.52 -11.39
N ILE A 100 -1.54 -14.83 -11.27
CA ILE A 100 -1.60 -13.37 -11.36
C ILE A 100 -0.77 -12.80 -10.21
N ARG A 101 0.10 -11.83 -10.52
CA ARG A 101 1.00 -11.27 -9.50
C ARG A 101 0.19 -10.36 -8.58
N TRP A 102 0.24 -10.63 -7.28
CA TRP A 102 -0.34 -9.76 -6.24
C TRP A 102 0.20 -8.32 -6.31
N THR A 103 1.44 -8.15 -6.77
CA THR A 103 2.05 -6.82 -7.01
C THR A 103 1.32 -6.01 -8.08
N ASP A 104 0.71 -6.68 -9.05
CA ASP A 104 -0.03 -6.03 -10.13
C ASP A 104 -1.43 -5.62 -9.63
N ILE A 105 -2.02 -6.38 -8.72
CA ILE A 105 -3.25 -5.99 -8.01
C ILE A 105 -3.01 -4.73 -7.18
N ARG A 106 -1.90 -4.67 -6.43
CA ARG A 106 -1.51 -3.47 -5.68
C ARG A 106 -1.27 -2.25 -6.57
N LEU A 107 -0.64 -2.44 -7.72
CA LEU A 107 -0.45 -1.38 -8.71
C LEU A 107 -1.79 -0.80 -9.16
N ILE A 108 -2.74 -1.66 -9.55
CA ILE A 108 -4.07 -1.22 -9.99
C ILE A 108 -4.83 -0.55 -8.85
N ARG A 109 -4.84 -1.12 -7.64
CA ARG A 109 -5.48 -0.52 -6.46
C ARG A 109 -4.93 0.88 -6.17
N ARG A 110 -3.60 1.07 -6.24
CA ARG A 110 -2.96 2.38 -6.07
C ARG A 110 -3.39 3.37 -7.15
N MET A 111 -3.36 2.96 -8.42
CA MET A 111 -3.81 3.81 -9.54
C MET A 111 -5.26 4.27 -9.39
N LEU A 112 -6.16 3.33 -9.08
CA LEU A 112 -7.58 3.61 -8.92
C LEU A 112 -7.84 4.54 -7.72
N ARG A 113 -7.25 4.24 -6.56
CA ARG A 113 -7.34 5.11 -5.37
C ARG A 113 -6.82 6.52 -5.66
N ASP A 114 -5.64 6.63 -6.24
CA ASP A 114 -5.00 7.93 -6.49
C ASP A 114 -5.78 8.74 -7.55
N SER A 115 -6.46 8.08 -8.49
CA SER A 115 -7.36 8.73 -9.45
C SER A 115 -8.63 9.30 -8.80
N VAL A 116 -9.23 8.58 -7.85
CA VAL A 116 -10.46 9.00 -7.15
C VAL A 116 -10.18 10.15 -6.18
N HIS A 117 -9.06 10.10 -5.45
CA HIS A 117 -8.82 11.02 -4.34
C HIS A 117 -7.92 12.21 -4.67
N ARG A 118 -7.12 12.19 -5.75
CA ARG A 118 -6.01 13.16 -5.92
C ARG A 118 -5.86 13.79 -7.31
N ALA A 119 -6.78 13.55 -8.25
CA ALA A 119 -6.61 13.95 -9.67
C ALA A 119 -5.23 13.51 -10.24
N TYR A 120 -4.67 12.43 -9.67
CA TYR A 120 -3.32 11.98 -9.96
C TYR A 120 -3.32 11.11 -11.23
N ASN A 121 -2.34 11.31 -12.11
CA ASN A 121 -2.26 10.58 -13.37
C ASN A 121 -1.81 9.13 -13.12
N PRO A 122 -2.64 8.11 -13.40
CA PRO A 122 -2.28 6.70 -13.21
C PRO A 122 -0.97 6.29 -13.91
N LYS A 123 -0.63 6.94 -15.03
CA LYS A 123 0.62 6.72 -15.76
C LYS A 123 1.85 7.01 -14.90
N GLN A 124 1.84 8.08 -14.10
CA GLN A 124 2.95 8.39 -13.21
C GLN A 124 3.16 7.27 -12.19
N THR A 125 2.08 6.67 -11.68
CA THR A 125 2.19 5.51 -10.79
C THR A 125 2.86 4.34 -11.48
N LEU A 126 2.52 4.05 -12.73
CA LEU A 126 3.14 2.98 -13.52
C LEU A 126 4.64 3.21 -13.68
N GLU A 127 5.03 4.43 -14.06
CA GLU A 127 6.42 4.79 -14.32
C GLU A 127 7.29 4.75 -13.06
N HIS A 128 6.77 5.14 -11.90
CA HIS A 128 7.51 5.14 -10.63
C HIS A 128 7.42 3.83 -9.85
N TRP A 129 6.65 2.84 -10.32
CA TRP A 129 6.36 1.63 -9.54
C TRP A 129 7.62 0.83 -9.17
N HIS A 130 8.67 0.88 -9.99
CA HIS A 130 9.94 0.22 -9.71
C HIS A 130 10.62 0.73 -8.42
N TYR A 131 10.51 2.02 -8.08
CA TYR A 131 11.03 2.57 -6.82
C TYR A 131 10.28 1.99 -5.62
N VAL A 132 8.95 1.97 -5.68
CA VAL A 132 8.08 1.36 -4.66
C VAL A 132 8.46 -0.11 -4.47
N ARG A 133 8.64 -0.86 -5.56
CA ARG A 133 9.04 -2.27 -5.53
C ARG A 133 10.43 -2.47 -4.94
N ALA A 134 11.38 -1.59 -5.25
CA ALA A 134 12.73 -1.68 -4.72
C ALA A 134 12.75 -1.46 -3.20
N SER A 135 12.06 -0.44 -2.69
CA SER A 135 11.94 -0.23 -1.24
C SER A 135 11.25 -1.41 -0.57
N GLU A 136 10.12 -1.87 -1.11
CA GLU A 136 9.35 -2.96 -0.53
C GLU A 136 10.17 -4.25 -0.38
N LEU A 137 10.95 -4.61 -1.41
CA LEU A 137 11.82 -5.78 -1.37
C LEU A 137 12.94 -5.67 -0.32
N ARG A 138 13.38 -4.46 0.03
CA ARG A 138 14.41 -4.20 1.04
C ARG A 138 13.84 -4.10 2.46
N HIS A 139 12.67 -3.49 2.60
CA HIS A 139 12.21 -2.95 3.90
C HIS A 139 10.87 -3.50 4.39
N ILE A 140 10.13 -4.24 3.55
CA ILE A 140 8.79 -4.75 3.92
C ILE A 140 8.77 -6.28 3.81
N ILE A 141 9.04 -6.82 2.62
CA ILE A 141 8.90 -8.25 2.32
C ILE A 141 9.79 -9.14 3.19
N PRO A 142 11.05 -8.80 3.50
CA PRO A 142 11.89 -9.63 4.37
C PRO A 142 11.33 -9.83 5.78
N TYR A 143 10.42 -8.95 6.22
CA TYR A 143 9.87 -8.95 7.57
C TYR A 143 8.49 -9.61 7.66
N ASN A 144 7.87 -10.00 6.54
CA ASN A 144 6.54 -10.64 6.55
C ASN A 144 6.52 -11.98 7.33
N GLN A 145 7.66 -12.67 7.39
CA GLN A 145 7.84 -13.91 8.15
C GLN A 145 7.70 -13.73 9.67
N PHE A 146 7.82 -12.48 10.16
CA PHE A 146 7.63 -12.15 11.57
C PHE A 146 6.18 -11.78 11.91
N ALA A 147 5.27 -11.80 10.94
CA ALA A 147 3.86 -11.58 11.21
C ALA A 147 3.25 -12.76 11.95
N ASP A 148 2.43 -12.48 12.96
CA ASP A 148 1.64 -13.48 13.66
C ASP A 148 0.46 -13.95 12.81
N TYR A 149 -0.06 -13.05 11.95
CA TYR A 149 -1.13 -13.38 11.02
C TYR A 149 -1.01 -12.60 9.71
N ILE A 150 -1.30 -13.30 8.60
CA ILE A 150 -1.36 -12.71 7.27
C ILE A 150 -2.82 -12.63 6.84
N ILE A 151 -3.29 -11.42 6.56
CA ILE A 151 -4.62 -11.16 6.04
C ILE A 151 -4.53 -11.06 4.51
N ASN A 152 -5.12 -12.03 3.82
CA ASN A 152 -5.30 -11.95 2.38
C ASN A 152 -6.44 -11.00 2.04
N SER A 153 -6.12 -9.82 1.48
CA SER A 153 -7.11 -8.81 1.10
C SER A 153 -7.56 -8.92 -0.37
N ALA A 154 -7.14 -9.96 -1.10
CA ALA A 154 -7.56 -10.17 -2.48
C ALA A 154 -9.01 -10.64 -2.56
N MET A 155 -9.73 -10.12 -3.54
CA MET A 155 -11.11 -10.47 -3.83
C MET A 155 -11.20 -10.85 -5.32
N PRO A 156 -11.46 -12.12 -5.67
CA PRO A 156 -11.47 -12.56 -7.06
C PRO A 156 -12.34 -11.72 -8.01
N TYR A 157 -13.43 -11.14 -7.49
CA TYR A 157 -14.35 -10.29 -8.24
C TYR A 157 -13.85 -8.86 -8.49
N GLU A 158 -12.67 -8.48 -8.00
CA GLU A 158 -12.08 -7.17 -8.29
C GLU A 158 -11.55 -7.07 -9.73
N LEU A 159 -11.10 -8.17 -10.32
CA LEU A 159 -10.48 -8.17 -11.64
C LEU A 159 -11.44 -7.79 -12.78
N PRO A 160 -12.69 -8.27 -12.85
CA PRO A 160 -13.66 -7.81 -13.85
C PRO A 160 -13.91 -6.29 -13.82
N LEU A 161 -13.97 -5.71 -12.61
CA LEU A 161 -14.13 -4.26 -12.43
C LEU A 161 -12.88 -3.51 -12.88
N TYR A 162 -11.70 -4.05 -12.58
CA TYR A 162 -10.43 -3.47 -13.02
C TYR A 162 -10.24 -3.57 -14.53
N ALA A 163 -10.68 -4.66 -15.15
CA ALA A 163 -10.66 -4.82 -16.60
C ALA A 163 -11.50 -3.72 -17.28
N HIS A 164 -12.70 -3.44 -16.78
CA HIS A 164 -13.53 -2.34 -17.29
C HIS A 164 -12.83 -0.97 -17.17
N ARG A 165 -12.17 -0.70 -16.03
CA ARG A 165 -11.60 0.63 -15.71
C ARG A 165 -10.20 0.89 -16.27
N MET A 166 -9.38 -0.14 -16.43
CA MET A 166 -7.93 0.01 -16.65
C MET A 166 -7.38 -0.67 -17.91
N LEU A 167 -8.13 -1.60 -18.53
CA LEU A 167 -7.60 -2.39 -19.65
C LEU A 167 -7.12 -1.52 -20.81
N GLU A 168 -7.93 -0.55 -21.23
CA GLU A 168 -7.58 0.30 -22.39
C GLU A 168 -6.36 1.17 -22.09
N LEU A 169 -6.23 1.71 -20.86
CA LEU A 169 -5.03 2.44 -20.44
C LEU A 169 -3.76 1.57 -20.50
N PHE A 170 -3.83 0.31 -20.06
CA PHE A 170 -2.67 -0.58 -20.15
C PHE A 170 -2.30 -0.93 -21.60
N LYS A 171 -3.28 -1.07 -22.50
CA LYS A 171 -3.02 -1.25 -23.94
C LYS A 171 -2.40 -0.01 -24.58
N GLU A 172 -2.82 1.18 -24.16
CA GLU A 172 -2.22 2.44 -24.61
C GLU A 172 -0.77 2.56 -24.14
N TRP A 173 -0.50 2.33 -22.86
CA TRP A 173 0.86 2.40 -22.32
C TRP A 173 1.78 1.29 -22.84
N GLU A 174 1.26 0.10 -23.13
CA GLU A 174 2.03 -0.96 -23.78
C GLU A 174 2.60 -0.49 -25.12
N LYS A 175 1.76 0.17 -25.95
CA LYS A 175 2.20 0.74 -27.24
C LYS A 175 3.10 1.95 -27.05
N GLU A 176 2.77 2.82 -26.10
CA GLU A 176 3.51 4.06 -25.88
C GLU A 176 4.95 3.80 -25.44
N PHE A 177 5.16 2.83 -24.54
CA PHE A 177 6.47 2.52 -23.99
C PHE A 177 7.25 1.48 -24.81
N GLU A 178 6.68 1.00 -25.92
CA GLU A 178 7.31 0.00 -26.76
C GLU A 178 8.64 0.53 -27.32
N GLY A 179 9.72 -0.21 -27.07
CA GLY A 179 11.05 0.12 -27.59
C GLY A 179 11.78 1.26 -26.87
N ASP A 180 11.19 1.88 -25.83
CA ASP A 180 11.87 2.91 -25.03
C ASP A 180 12.77 2.27 -23.94
N PRO A 181 14.11 2.43 -24.02
CA PRO A 181 15.04 1.87 -23.02
C PRO A 181 14.84 2.42 -21.60
N LEU A 182 14.28 3.63 -21.46
CA LEU A 182 14.03 4.27 -20.16
C LEU A 182 12.71 3.81 -19.53
N LYS A 183 11.85 3.12 -20.28
CA LYS A 183 10.50 2.71 -19.83
C LYS A 183 10.32 1.19 -19.80
N VAL A 184 11.40 0.41 -19.84
CA VAL A 184 11.36 -1.06 -19.89
C VAL A 184 10.54 -1.68 -18.75
N ASP A 185 10.65 -1.18 -17.51
CA ASP A 185 9.85 -1.70 -16.38
C ASP A 185 8.35 -1.39 -16.55
N ALA A 186 8.02 -0.14 -16.92
CA ALA A 186 6.66 0.31 -17.18
C ALA A 186 6.03 -0.48 -18.33
N TYR A 187 6.73 -0.64 -19.45
CA TYR A 187 6.35 -1.47 -20.58
C TYR A 187 6.07 -2.91 -20.16
N THR A 188 7.00 -3.54 -19.43
CA THR A 188 6.88 -4.94 -18.99
C THR A 188 5.63 -5.16 -18.12
N ARG A 189 5.28 -4.19 -17.28
CA ARG A 189 4.08 -4.23 -16.44
C ARG A 189 2.82 -3.97 -17.23
N ALA A 190 2.82 -2.94 -18.09
CA ALA A 190 1.70 -2.60 -18.94
C ALA A 190 1.31 -3.77 -19.85
N SER A 191 2.28 -4.35 -20.58
CA SER A 191 2.06 -5.50 -21.45
C SER A 191 1.50 -6.71 -20.68
N ARG A 192 2.08 -7.01 -19.50
CA ARG A 192 1.59 -8.11 -18.66
C ARG A 192 0.15 -7.88 -18.20
N LEU A 193 -0.17 -6.67 -17.72
CA LEU A 193 -1.50 -6.35 -17.23
C LEU A 193 -2.53 -6.26 -18.35
N ALA A 194 -2.17 -5.70 -19.51
CA ALA A 194 -3.02 -5.70 -20.71
C ALA A 194 -3.37 -7.14 -21.11
N LYS A 195 -2.40 -8.06 -21.11
CA LYS A 195 -2.63 -9.48 -21.39
C LYS A 195 -3.56 -10.14 -20.36
N VAL A 196 -3.31 -9.93 -19.06
CA VAL A 196 -4.14 -10.51 -17.99
C VAL A 196 -5.57 -9.98 -18.09
N LEU A 197 -5.77 -8.67 -18.14
CA LEU A 197 -7.09 -8.06 -18.15
C LEU A 197 -7.85 -8.35 -19.46
N SER A 198 -7.16 -8.52 -20.60
CA SER A 198 -7.80 -8.95 -21.85
C SER A 198 -8.41 -10.35 -21.79
N SER A 199 -7.95 -11.19 -20.85
CA SER A 199 -8.51 -12.54 -20.63
C SER A 199 -9.74 -12.56 -19.72
N ILE A 200 -10.15 -11.41 -19.19
CA ILE A 200 -11.19 -11.28 -18.18
C ILE A 200 -12.37 -10.54 -18.78
N THR A 201 -13.58 -11.08 -18.63
CA THR A 201 -14.79 -10.38 -19.05
C THR A 201 -14.98 -9.15 -18.16
N PRO A 202 -14.96 -7.92 -18.72
CA PRO A 202 -15.12 -6.71 -17.93
C PRO A 202 -16.55 -6.59 -17.41
N ILE A 203 -16.69 -6.01 -16.21
CA ILE A 203 -17.99 -5.67 -15.61
C ILE A 203 -17.98 -4.18 -15.30
N GLU A 204 -18.92 -3.45 -15.90
CA GLU A 204 -19.13 -2.02 -15.65
C GLU A 204 -20.00 -1.80 -14.40
N ASP A 205 -21.04 -2.59 -14.23
CA ASP A 205 -21.97 -2.48 -13.11
C ASP A 205 -21.32 -2.94 -11.79
N ASP A 206 -20.93 -1.97 -10.96
CA ASP A 206 -20.41 -2.21 -9.62
C ASP A 206 -21.47 -2.15 -8.52
N SER A 207 -22.77 -2.03 -8.86
CA SER A 207 -23.86 -2.03 -7.88
C SER A 207 -23.92 -3.28 -6.97
N PRO A 208 -23.50 -4.49 -7.40
CA PRO A 208 -23.45 -5.65 -6.52
C PRO A 208 -22.35 -5.58 -5.46
N VAL A 209 -21.37 -4.68 -5.58
CA VAL A 209 -20.31 -4.53 -4.57
C VAL A 209 -20.91 -3.89 -3.32
N PRO A 210 -20.80 -4.52 -2.14
CA PRO A 210 -21.31 -3.92 -0.90
C PRO A 210 -20.71 -2.54 -0.64
N LYS A 211 -21.50 -1.61 -0.06
CA LYS A 211 -21.03 -0.25 0.21
C LYS A 211 -20.00 -0.18 1.35
N ASP A 212 -19.92 -1.22 2.17
CA ASP A 212 -18.95 -1.44 3.24
C ASP A 212 -17.76 -2.31 2.79
N SER A 213 -17.68 -2.68 1.52
CA SER A 213 -16.55 -3.40 0.94
C SER A 213 -15.31 -2.52 0.83
N VAL A 214 -14.14 -3.04 1.18
CA VAL A 214 -12.85 -2.35 0.99
C VAL A 214 -12.59 -1.98 -0.47
N LEU A 215 -13.21 -2.67 -1.45
CA LEU A 215 -13.10 -2.26 -2.86
C LEU A 215 -13.62 -0.86 -3.12
N ARG A 216 -14.54 -0.36 -2.28
CA ARG A 216 -15.11 0.98 -2.41
C ARG A 216 -14.08 2.09 -2.21
N GLU A 217 -12.94 1.81 -1.60
CA GLU A 217 -11.77 2.71 -1.59
C GLU A 217 -11.16 2.92 -2.98
N PHE A 218 -11.31 1.95 -3.89
CA PHE A 218 -10.71 2.00 -5.22
C PHE A 218 -11.71 2.42 -6.29
N ILE A 219 -12.97 2.01 -6.16
CA ILE A 219 -14.00 2.22 -7.19
C ILE A 219 -15.04 3.29 -6.83
N GLY A 220 -15.02 3.80 -5.60
CA GLY A 220 -16.00 4.75 -5.06
C GLY A 220 -17.29 4.09 -4.58
N GLY A 221 -18.14 4.85 -3.89
CA GLY A 221 -19.44 4.40 -3.36
C GLY A 221 -19.41 3.81 -1.94
N SER A 222 -18.38 4.15 -1.16
CA SER A 222 -18.23 3.76 0.24
C SER A 222 -19.33 4.39 1.12
N ILE A 223 -19.76 3.68 2.16
CA ILE A 223 -20.55 4.28 3.26
C ILE A 223 -19.67 5.02 4.28
N PHE A 224 -18.37 4.73 4.32
CA PHE A 224 -17.43 5.39 5.21
C PHE A 224 -17.00 6.74 4.63
N GLU A 225 -17.01 7.76 5.48
CA GLU A 225 -16.44 9.08 5.19
C GLU A 225 -14.96 9.07 5.59
N TYR A 226 -14.10 9.56 4.69
CA TYR A 226 -12.64 9.58 4.82
C TYR A 226 -12.10 11.01 4.78
#